data_AF-A0A6J7JH53-F1
#
_entry.id   AF-A0A6J7JH53-F1
#
_cell.length_a   1.000
_cell.length_b   1.000
_cell.length_c   1.000
_cell.angle_alpha   90.00
_cell.angle_beta   90.00
_cell.angle_gamma   90.00
#
_symmetry.space_group_name_H-M   'P 1'
#
loop_
_entity.id
_entity.type
_entity.pdbx_description
1 polymer ?
#
loop_
_entity_poly.entity_id
_entity_poly.type
_entity_poly.pdbx_seq_one_letter_code
_entity_poly.pdbx_strand_id
1 'polypeptide(L)'
;MNTSILTAVRTRVGRIRRAARRIIVRSRQAARRLDPATSQRYKDHVISRALETPLGEYPFFHLSIAEILPPDLFEGLRKLMSQEKNSGARQDRGQDSPLYVTRRSPLYDSMDRHALHLRRIFNDPEVIRAFLSRFYVNPTDELVQSLSILDREFEFTYCEPDRFQNIHCDLPTKYLSFVIYFADGELTPEEQRRNGTVLYNADVEPVYSAEFEANRAVCFASHFRSYHGFSTTIHRDALVIFIVDRSLNDAWFRARPWAEKSPFPFWAERMEHKLRSAPMLEFSNDPDAISAARASTRVNAPEGRVLVDDDGRPVPPPPSALSTEQDVMQDAQHESRRVPWRRELIPGL
;
A
#
# COMPACT_ATOMS: atom_id res chain seq x y z
N MET A 1 -31.98 2.92 28.87
CA MET A 1 -31.24 2.35 27.73
C MET A 1 -31.59 0.88 27.58
N ASN A 2 -31.93 0.42 26.37
CA ASN A 2 -32.55 -0.88 26.11
C ASN A 2 -31.55 -2.06 26.22
N THR A 3 -31.66 -2.85 27.29
CA THR A 3 -30.86 -4.08 27.55
C THR A 3 -30.94 -5.11 26.42
N SER A 4 -32.04 -5.08 25.64
CA SER A 4 -32.27 -5.92 24.46
C SER A 4 -31.27 -5.65 23.31
N ILE A 5 -30.94 -4.38 23.03
CA ILE A 5 -30.05 -4.00 21.93
C ILE A 5 -28.61 -4.45 22.24
N LEU A 6 -28.14 -4.25 23.47
CA LEU A 6 -26.80 -4.69 23.91
C LEU A 6 -26.63 -6.22 23.84
N THR A 7 -27.69 -6.98 24.13
CA THR A 7 -27.68 -8.44 24.06
C THR A 7 -27.64 -8.94 22.61
N ALA A 8 -28.38 -8.30 21.72
CA ALA A 8 -28.35 -8.59 20.27
C ALA A 8 -26.97 -8.29 19.66
N VAL A 9 -26.36 -7.13 20.01
CA VAL A 9 -25.01 -6.75 19.56
C VAL A 9 -23.96 -7.74 20.07
N ARG A 10 -23.98 -8.11 21.36
CA ARG A 10 -23.04 -9.10 21.93
C ARG A 10 -23.17 -10.47 21.26
N THR A 11 -24.39 -10.92 20.99
CA THR A 11 -24.64 -12.20 20.32
C THR A 11 -24.12 -12.19 18.89
N ARG A 12 -24.35 -11.09 18.14
CA ARG A 12 -23.85 -10.92 16.77
C ARG A 12 -22.32 -10.89 16.72
N VAL A 13 -21.67 -10.12 17.60
CA VAL A 13 -20.19 -10.08 17.71
C VAL A 13 -19.63 -11.45 18.09
N GLY A 14 -20.27 -12.16 19.02
CA GLY A 14 -19.88 -13.51 19.42
C GLY A 14 -20.01 -14.55 18.30
N ARG A 15 -21.00 -14.42 17.41
CA ARG A 15 -21.13 -15.28 16.20
C ARG A 15 -20.05 -14.97 15.18
N ILE A 16 -19.78 -13.69 14.91
CA ILE A 16 -18.72 -13.25 13.97
C ILE A 16 -17.35 -13.75 14.44
N ARG A 17 -17.01 -13.58 15.73
CA ARG A 17 -15.74 -14.07 16.30
C ARG A 17 -15.57 -15.59 16.18
N ARG A 18 -16.66 -16.36 16.37
CA ARG A 18 -16.63 -17.82 16.22
C ARG A 18 -16.46 -18.26 14.76
N ALA A 19 -17.11 -17.56 13.83
CA ALA A 19 -16.94 -17.80 12.40
C ALA A 19 -15.49 -17.53 11.97
N ALA A 20 -14.94 -16.35 12.32
CA ALA A 20 -13.56 -15.99 12.03
C ALA A 20 -12.55 -17.01 12.58
N ARG A 21 -12.71 -17.44 13.86
CA ARG A 21 -11.87 -18.48 14.45
C ARG A 21 -11.93 -19.80 13.69
N ARG A 22 -13.12 -20.22 13.22
CA ARG A 22 -13.26 -21.46 12.43
C ARG A 22 -12.54 -21.36 11.09
N ILE A 23 -12.61 -20.22 10.42
CA ILE A 23 -11.93 -20.04 9.13
C ILE A 23 -10.41 -20.06 9.31
N ILE A 24 -9.89 -19.35 10.32
CA ILE A 24 -8.46 -19.37 10.67
C ILE A 24 -7.97 -20.80 10.94
N VAL A 25 -8.71 -21.58 11.73
CA VAL A 25 -8.34 -22.98 12.03
C VAL A 25 -8.34 -23.84 10.76
N ARG A 26 -9.34 -23.69 9.89
CA ARG A 26 -9.42 -24.43 8.61
C ARG A 26 -8.29 -24.07 7.67
N SER A 27 -8.02 -22.78 7.50
CA SER A 27 -6.92 -22.29 6.66
C SER A 27 -5.57 -22.83 7.14
N ARG A 28 -5.31 -22.83 8.47
CA ARG A 28 -4.11 -23.45 9.05
C ARG A 28 -4.03 -24.95 8.80
N GLN A 29 -5.15 -25.67 8.89
CA GLN A 29 -5.19 -27.11 8.60
C GLN A 29 -4.93 -27.39 7.11
N ALA A 30 -5.47 -26.58 6.21
CA ALA A 30 -5.18 -26.71 4.78
C ALA A 30 -3.73 -26.37 4.44
N ALA A 31 -3.15 -25.35 5.07
CA ALA A 31 -1.75 -24.99 4.91
C ALA A 31 -0.80 -26.14 5.33
N ARG A 32 -1.19 -26.97 6.31
CA ARG A 32 -0.43 -28.17 6.71
C ARG A 32 -0.44 -29.30 5.69
N ARG A 33 -1.39 -29.27 4.73
CA ARG A 33 -1.49 -30.25 3.64
C ARG A 33 -0.71 -29.83 2.40
N LEU A 34 -0.13 -28.63 2.40
CA LEU A 34 0.72 -28.19 1.30
C LEU A 34 1.99 -29.03 1.27
N ASP A 35 2.42 -29.38 0.06
CA ASP A 35 3.65 -30.11 -0.17
C ASP A 35 4.86 -29.29 0.35
N PRO A 36 5.64 -29.84 1.30
CA PRO A 36 6.81 -29.16 1.85
C PRO A 36 7.87 -28.87 0.79
N ALA A 37 8.11 -29.78 -0.16
CA ALA A 37 9.13 -29.60 -1.19
C ALA A 37 8.79 -28.44 -2.13
N THR A 38 7.53 -28.37 -2.58
CA THR A 38 7.02 -27.23 -3.36
C THR A 38 7.12 -25.93 -2.58
N SER A 39 6.75 -25.92 -1.29
CA SER A 39 6.85 -24.73 -0.44
C SER A 39 8.30 -24.25 -0.30
N GLN A 40 9.25 -25.18 -0.13
CA GLN A 40 10.66 -24.87 -0.03
C GLN A 40 11.21 -24.30 -1.35
N ARG A 41 10.93 -24.94 -2.50
CA ARG A 41 11.32 -24.40 -3.82
C ARG A 41 10.80 -22.98 -4.03
N TYR A 42 9.54 -22.73 -3.69
CA TYR A 42 8.96 -21.40 -3.82
C TYR A 42 9.63 -20.38 -2.89
N LYS A 43 9.93 -20.79 -1.65
CA LYS A 43 10.67 -19.98 -0.69
C LYS A 43 12.05 -19.59 -1.24
N ASP A 44 12.81 -20.58 -1.70
CA ASP A 44 14.17 -20.38 -2.22
C ASP A 44 14.17 -19.42 -3.42
N HIS A 45 13.21 -19.58 -4.34
CA HIS A 45 13.03 -18.66 -5.47
C HIS A 45 12.82 -17.22 -5.00
N VAL A 46 11.86 -16.99 -4.09
CA VAL A 46 11.54 -15.63 -3.60
C VAL A 46 12.74 -15.00 -2.89
N ILE A 47 13.48 -15.77 -2.08
CA ILE A 47 14.72 -15.31 -1.43
C ILE A 47 15.77 -14.94 -2.47
N SER A 48 16.01 -15.80 -3.47
CA SER A 48 16.98 -15.52 -4.54
C SER A 48 16.64 -14.22 -5.25
N ARG A 49 15.38 -14.05 -5.69
CA ARG A 49 14.94 -12.83 -6.38
C ARG A 49 15.10 -11.58 -5.50
N ALA A 50 14.80 -11.67 -4.21
CA ALA A 50 14.96 -10.54 -3.28
C ALA A 50 16.43 -10.11 -3.13
N LEU A 51 17.36 -11.07 -3.08
CA LEU A 51 18.79 -10.82 -2.87
C LEU A 51 19.52 -10.42 -4.16
N GLU A 52 19.15 -11.00 -5.30
CA GLU A 52 19.74 -10.72 -6.62
C GLU A 52 19.27 -9.38 -7.21
N THR A 53 18.07 -8.92 -6.84
CA THR A 53 17.54 -7.66 -7.37
C THR A 53 18.35 -6.47 -6.84
N PRO A 54 18.89 -5.60 -7.73
CA PRO A 54 19.56 -4.38 -7.32
C PRO A 54 18.65 -3.50 -6.46
N LEU A 55 19.23 -2.87 -5.44
CA LEU A 55 18.53 -1.89 -4.62
C LEU A 55 18.42 -0.59 -5.40
N GLY A 56 17.19 -0.14 -5.66
CA GLY A 56 16.94 1.20 -6.18
C GLY A 56 17.03 2.20 -5.04
N GLU A 57 17.88 3.21 -5.16
CA GLU A 57 18.14 4.16 -4.05
C GLU A 57 17.31 5.44 -4.14
N TYR A 58 16.88 5.82 -5.34
CA TYR A 58 16.09 7.03 -5.60
C TYR A 58 14.67 6.66 -6.08
N PRO A 59 13.59 7.27 -5.55
CA PRO A 59 13.54 8.41 -4.62
C PRO A 59 13.77 8.06 -3.14
N PHE A 60 13.73 6.78 -2.82
CA PHE A 60 14.09 6.15 -1.55
C PHE A 60 14.37 4.68 -1.83
N PHE A 61 14.88 3.95 -0.84
CA PHE A 61 15.27 2.55 -1.01
C PHE A 61 14.06 1.65 -1.36
N HIS A 62 14.09 1.03 -2.54
CA HIS A 62 13.03 0.16 -3.07
C HIS A 62 13.62 -0.94 -3.97
N LEU A 63 12.82 -1.97 -4.26
CA LEU A 63 13.15 -3.05 -5.19
C LEU A 63 12.08 -3.13 -6.29
N SER A 64 12.52 -3.27 -7.54
CA SER A 64 11.69 -3.59 -8.70
C SER A 64 12.09 -4.99 -9.18
N ILE A 65 11.33 -5.99 -8.73
CA ILE A 65 11.70 -7.41 -8.81
C ILE A 65 10.92 -8.07 -9.93
N ALA A 66 11.57 -8.35 -11.05
CA ALA A 66 11.00 -9.18 -12.11
C ALA A 66 10.91 -10.64 -11.64
N GLU A 67 9.92 -11.38 -12.14
CA GLU A 67 9.71 -12.81 -11.86
C GLU A 67 9.75 -13.14 -10.35
N ILE A 68 9.11 -12.30 -9.53
CA ILE A 68 9.16 -12.44 -8.06
C ILE A 68 8.66 -13.82 -7.59
N LEU A 69 7.69 -14.41 -8.30
CA LEU A 69 7.14 -15.71 -7.98
C LEU A 69 7.59 -16.76 -9.02
N PRO A 70 7.75 -18.03 -8.61
CA PRO A 70 7.89 -19.14 -9.54
C PRO A 70 6.74 -19.18 -10.55
N PRO A 71 6.99 -19.53 -11.84
CA PRO A 71 5.97 -19.46 -12.89
C PRO A 71 4.67 -20.19 -12.56
N ASP A 72 4.75 -21.36 -11.92
CA ASP A 72 3.59 -22.16 -11.55
C ASP A 72 2.80 -21.62 -10.36
N LEU A 73 3.47 -20.91 -9.43
CA LEU A 73 2.79 -20.16 -8.37
C LEU A 73 2.09 -18.93 -8.94
N PHE A 74 2.78 -18.17 -9.80
CA PHE A 74 2.24 -16.98 -10.46
C PHE A 74 1.00 -17.31 -11.29
N GLU A 75 1.06 -18.33 -12.14
CA GLU A 75 -0.08 -18.73 -12.99
C GLU A 75 -1.28 -19.19 -12.15
N GLY A 76 -1.04 -19.93 -11.07
CA GLY A 76 -2.08 -20.34 -10.13
C GLY A 76 -2.77 -19.14 -9.47
N LEU A 77 -1.99 -18.15 -9.03
CA LEU A 77 -2.54 -16.91 -8.46
C LEU A 77 -3.25 -16.05 -9.50
N ARG A 78 -2.75 -15.99 -10.74
CA ARG A 78 -3.40 -15.26 -11.84
C ARG A 78 -4.78 -15.86 -12.15
N LYS A 79 -4.87 -17.19 -12.16
CA LYS A 79 -6.13 -17.90 -12.36
C LYS A 79 -7.10 -17.65 -11.19
N LEU A 80 -6.62 -17.68 -9.95
CA LEU A 80 -7.42 -17.33 -8.78
C LEU A 80 -7.90 -15.87 -8.83
N MET A 81 -7.02 -14.92 -9.17
CA MET A 81 -7.33 -13.51 -9.33
C MET A 81 -8.46 -13.32 -10.34
N SER A 82 -8.35 -13.95 -11.52
CA SER A 82 -9.40 -13.90 -12.55
C SER A 82 -10.73 -14.48 -12.07
N GLN A 83 -10.72 -15.59 -11.33
CA GLN A 83 -11.93 -16.16 -10.74
C GLN A 83 -12.58 -15.21 -9.74
N GLU A 84 -11.79 -14.64 -8.83
CA GLU A 84 -12.24 -13.68 -7.82
C GLU A 84 -12.81 -12.40 -8.46
N LYS A 85 -12.13 -11.86 -9.49
CA LYS A 85 -12.56 -10.69 -10.26
C LYS A 85 -13.95 -10.89 -10.88
N ASN A 86 -14.21 -12.09 -11.38
CA ASN A 86 -15.45 -12.46 -12.08
C ASN A 86 -16.55 -13.05 -11.18
N SER A 87 -16.26 -13.33 -9.91
CA SER A 87 -17.20 -13.95 -8.96
C SER A 87 -18.38 -13.06 -8.53
N GLY A 88 -18.26 -11.75 -8.73
CA GLY A 88 -19.20 -10.76 -8.17
C GLY A 88 -19.02 -10.48 -6.67
N ALA A 89 -18.12 -11.19 -5.97
CA ALA A 89 -17.87 -11.02 -4.53
C ALA A 89 -16.88 -9.89 -4.18
N ARG A 90 -16.51 -9.05 -5.16
CA ARG A 90 -15.60 -7.92 -5.00
C ARG A 90 -16.18 -6.90 -4.01
N GLN A 91 -15.33 -6.41 -3.11
CA GLN A 91 -15.67 -5.42 -2.11
C GLN A 91 -15.15 -4.04 -2.52
N ASP A 92 -15.84 -2.99 -2.10
CA ASP A 92 -15.28 -1.64 -2.14
C ASP A 92 -14.10 -1.51 -1.17
N ARG A 93 -13.01 -0.93 -1.65
CA ARG A 93 -11.90 -0.56 -0.81
C ARG A 93 -12.28 0.73 -0.09
N GLY A 94 -12.61 0.64 1.18
CA GLY A 94 -12.94 1.81 2.03
C GLY A 94 -11.76 2.75 2.29
N GLN A 95 -10.66 2.61 1.54
CA GLN A 95 -9.47 3.43 1.66
C GLN A 95 -9.40 4.56 0.62
N ASP A 96 -10.29 4.53 -0.36
CA ASP A 96 -10.24 5.45 -1.48
C ASP A 96 -11.23 6.60 -1.31
N SER A 97 -11.10 7.61 -2.17
CA SER A 97 -12.05 8.72 -2.22
C SER A 97 -13.45 8.21 -2.59
N PRO A 98 -14.54 8.82 -2.09
CA PRO A 98 -15.90 8.52 -2.56
C PRO A 98 -16.06 8.64 -4.08
N LEU A 99 -15.21 9.44 -4.74
CA LEU A 99 -15.21 9.62 -6.20
C LEU A 99 -14.52 8.47 -6.95
N TYR A 100 -13.65 7.71 -6.29
CA TYR A 100 -12.78 6.72 -6.93
C TYR A 100 -12.65 5.49 -6.04
N VAL A 101 -13.57 4.53 -6.15
CA VAL A 101 -13.55 3.34 -5.30
C VAL A 101 -12.92 2.17 -6.05
N THR A 102 -11.74 1.75 -5.61
CA THR A 102 -11.07 0.53 -6.09
C THR A 102 -11.81 -0.69 -5.56
N ARG A 103 -11.85 -1.76 -6.35
CA ARG A 103 -12.45 -3.02 -5.94
C ARG A 103 -11.38 -3.97 -5.42
N ARG A 104 -11.73 -4.82 -4.46
CA ARG A 104 -10.77 -5.77 -3.87
C ARG A 104 -11.38 -7.14 -3.55
N SER A 105 -10.52 -8.15 -3.50
CA SER A 105 -10.82 -9.48 -2.97
C SER A 105 -9.83 -9.82 -1.85
N PRO A 106 -10.24 -9.73 -0.58
CA PRO A 106 -9.40 -10.13 0.54
C PRO A 106 -9.09 -11.62 0.49
N LEU A 107 -7.82 -11.99 0.66
CA LEU A 107 -7.37 -13.37 0.54
C LEU A 107 -7.18 -14.08 1.88
N TYR A 108 -7.38 -13.41 3.01
CA TYR A 108 -7.10 -13.96 4.34
C TYR A 108 -7.87 -15.26 4.67
N ASP A 109 -9.11 -15.36 4.19
CA ASP A 109 -9.97 -16.54 4.34
C ASP A 109 -9.87 -17.51 3.15
N SER A 110 -9.02 -17.20 2.15
CA SER A 110 -8.86 -18.07 0.98
C SER A 110 -8.29 -19.43 1.38
N MET A 111 -8.91 -20.46 0.83
CA MET A 111 -8.51 -21.87 0.95
C MET A 111 -7.81 -22.36 -0.32
N ASP A 112 -7.63 -21.49 -1.31
CA ASP A 112 -6.90 -21.82 -2.53
C ASP A 112 -5.45 -22.16 -2.20
N ARG A 113 -4.94 -23.24 -2.81
CA ARG A 113 -3.60 -23.77 -2.51
C ARG A 113 -2.50 -22.76 -2.80
N HIS A 114 -2.63 -21.94 -3.85
CA HIS A 114 -1.63 -20.97 -4.25
C HIS A 114 -1.61 -19.78 -3.29
N ALA A 115 -2.78 -19.30 -2.88
CA ALA A 115 -2.90 -18.28 -1.83
C ALA A 115 -2.32 -18.77 -0.48
N LEU A 116 -2.53 -20.05 -0.13
CA LEU A 116 -1.96 -20.66 1.07
C LEU A 116 -0.44 -20.79 0.99
N HIS A 117 0.12 -21.22 -0.14
CA HIS A 117 1.58 -21.25 -0.36
C HIS A 117 2.18 -19.85 -0.22
N LEU A 118 1.60 -18.87 -0.89
CA LEU A 118 2.09 -17.50 -0.85
C LEU A 118 2.09 -16.93 0.57
N ARG A 119 0.99 -17.14 1.32
CA ARG A 119 0.93 -16.73 2.73
C ARG A 119 1.99 -17.43 3.57
N ARG A 120 2.24 -18.71 3.34
CA ARG A 120 3.28 -19.45 4.06
C ARG A 120 4.67 -18.87 3.78
N ILE A 121 4.99 -18.58 2.52
CA ILE A 121 6.28 -18.04 2.09
C ILE A 121 6.52 -16.64 2.69
N PHE A 122 5.58 -15.71 2.53
CA PHE A 122 5.77 -14.34 3.01
C PHE A 122 5.59 -14.18 4.54
N ASN A 123 5.15 -15.22 5.25
CA ASN A 123 5.27 -15.30 6.71
C ASN A 123 6.49 -16.09 7.18
N ASP A 124 7.31 -16.61 6.25
CA ASP A 124 8.51 -17.37 6.61
C ASP A 124 9.59 -16.39 7.12
N PRO A 125 10.19 -16.63 8.31
CA PRO A 125 11.23 -15.78 8.86
C PRO A 125 12.43 -15.56 7.93
N GLU A 126 12.83 -16.55 7.13
CA GLU A 126 13.96 -16.43 6.20
C GLU A 126 13.64 -15.44 5.07
N VAL A 127 12.40 -15.49 4.55
CA VAL A 127 11.92 -14.57 3.50
C VAL A 127 11.81 -13.16 4.04
N ILE A 128 11.21 -12.99 5.22
CA ILE A 128 11.09 -11.68 5.87
C ILE A 128 12.49 -11.10 6.10
N ARG A 129 13.43 -11.89 6.63
CA ARG A 129 14.82 -11.46 6.83
C ARG A 129 15.49 -11.07 5.53
N ALA A 130 15.33 -11.86 4.47
CA ALA A 130 15.92 -11.56 3.16
C ALA A 130 15.49 -10.17 2.68
N PHE A 131 14.19 -9.86 2.74
CA PHE A 131 13.69 -8.52 2.38
C PHE A 131 14.14 -7.43 3.35
N LEU A 132 14.05 -7.64 4.67
CA LEU A 132 14.49 -6.64 5.64
C LEU A 132 15.97 -6.27 5.47
N SER A 133 16.83 -7.24 5.14
CA SER A 133 18.27 -6.99 4.93
C SER A 133 18.56 -6.03 3.78
N ARG A 134 17.60 -5.82 2.87
CA ARG A 134 17.70 -4.85 1.76
C ARG A 134 17.43 -3.41 2.21
N PHE A 135 16.78 -3.20 3.35
CA PHE A 135 16.30 -1.89 3.81
C PHE A 135 16.77 -1.50 5.22
N TYR A 136 17.21 -2.47 6.04
CA TYR A 136 17.56 -2.28 7.45
C TYR A 136 19.02 -2.66 7.72
N VAL A 137 19.70 -1.88 8.58
CA VAL A 137 21.14 -2.01 8.86
C VAL A 137 21.49 -3.35 9.51
N ASN A 138 20.59 -3.92 10.33
CA ASN A 138 20.76 -5.22 10.94
C ASN A 138 19.41 -5.74 11.51
N PRO A 139 18.57 -6.44 10.73
CA PRO A 139 17.29 -6.93 11.22
C PRO A 139 17.47 -8.03 12.27
N THR A 140 17.08 -7.76 13.52
CA THR A 140 17.19 -8.71 14.63
C THR A 140 16.20 -9.88 14.49
N ASP A 141 16.50 -11.00 15.16
CA ASP A 141 15.59 -12.15 15.22
C ASP A 141 14.24 -11.77 15.84
N GLU A 142 14.27 -10.96 16.89
CA GLU A 142 13.04 -10.48 17.56
C GLU A 142 12.14 -9.71 16.59
N LEU A 143 12.72 -8.79 15.81
CA LEU A 143 11.98 -8.06 14.79
C LEU A 143 11.39 -9.03 13.75
N VAL A 144 12.22 -9.91 13.17
CA VAL A 144 11.76 -10.85 12.14
C VAL A 144 10.58 -11.70 12.64
N GLN A 145 10.62 -12.16 13.89
CA GLN A 145 9.56 -12.97 14.49
C GLN A 145 8.31 -12.18 14.88
N SER A 146 8.41 -10.87 15.09
CA SER A 146 7.25 -10.02 15.40
C SER A 146 6.41 -9.68 14.16
N LEU A 147 7.01 -9.82 12.97
CA LEU A 147 6.43 -9.47 11.70
C LEU A 147 5.64 -10.61 11.07
N SER A 148 4.49 -10.28 10.48
CA SER A 148 3.66 -11.22 9.74
C SER A 148 2.71 -10.52 8.79
N ILE A 149 2.11 -11.27 7.87
CA ILE A 149 0.92 -10.85 7.14
C ILE A 149 -0.29 -10.99 8.08
N LEU A 150 -1.00 -9.88 8.32
CA LEU A 150 -2.29 -9.91 9.02
C LEU A 150 -3.46 -10.05 8.05
N ASP A 151 -4.62 -10.45 8.58
CA ASP A 151 -5.82 -10.80 7.80
C ASP A 151 -6.33 -9.68 6.87
N ARG A 152 -5.97 -8.40 7.09
CA ARG A 152 -6.39 -7.29 6.22
C ARG A 152 -5.32 -6.81 5.25
N GLU A 153 -4.15 -7.43 5.30
CA GLU A 153 -2.94 -6.97 4.63
C GLU A 153 -2.55 -7.91 3.48
N PHE A 154 -3.54 -8.62 2.91
CA PHE A 154 -3.34 -9.62 1.86
C PHE A 154 -4.57 -9.69 0.95
N GLU A 155 -4.51 -9.03 -0.20
CA GLU A 155 -5.68 -8.86 -1.08
C GLU A 155 -5.32 -8.63 -2.55
N PHE A 156 -6.18 -9.11 -3.45
CA PHE A 156 -6.20 -8.63 -4.82
C PHE A 156 -6.89 -7.26 -4.87
N THR A 157 -6.34 -6.36 -5.67
CA THR A 157 -6.91 -5.06 -5.99
C THR A 157 -7.14 -4.97 -7.49
N TYR A 158 -8.29 -4.45 -7.89
CA TYR A 158 -8.71 -4.28 -9.27
C TYR A 158 -9.02 -2.81 -9.50
N CYS A 159 -8.21 -2.16 -10.33
CA CYS A 159 -8.41 -0.77 -10.71
C CYS A 159 -8.89 -0.70 -12.16
N GLU A 160 -9.97 0.04 -12.37
CA GLU A 160 -10.40 0.44 -13.70
C GLU A 160 -9.46 1.53 -14.25
N PRO A 161 -9.43 1.76 -15.59
CA PRO A 161 -8.74 2.91 -16.16
C PRO A 161 -9.18 4.23 -15.51
N ASP A 162 -8.29 5.22 -15.55
CA ASP A 162 -8.52 6.56 -15.02
C ASP A 162 -8.87 6.55 -13.53
N ARG A 163 -8.18 5.68 -12.79
CA ARG A 163 -8.20 5.61 -11.33
C ARG A 163 -6.83 5.92 -10.78
N PHE A 164 -6.81 6.50 -9.59
CA PHE A 164 -5.58 6.77 -8.86
C PHE A 164 -5.76 6.48 -7.38
N GLN A 165 -4.64 6.30 -6.70
CA GLN A 165 -4.56 6.27 -5.24
C GLN A 165 -3.79 7.50 -4.77
N ASN A 166 -4.34 8.20 -3.79
CA ASN A 166 -3.67 9.32 -3.14
C ASN A 166 -2.28 8.92 -2.63
N ILE A 167 -1.38 9.90 -2.64
CA ILE A 167 -0.01 9.69 -2.16
C ILE A 167 -0.02 9.44 -0.66
N HIS A 168 0.66 8.38 -0.24
CA HIS A 168 0.71 7.93 1.15
C HIS A 168 2.04 7.26 1.48
N CYS A 169 2.27 6.98 2.77
CA CYS A 169 3.52 6.36 3.26
C CYS A 169 3.31 5.03 3.99
N ASP A 170 2.09 4.47 4.00
CA ASP A 170 1.81 3.18 4.66
C ASP A 170 2.13 3.12 6.17
N LEU A 171 2.09 4.27 6.84
CA LEU A 171 2.41 4.42 8.26
C LEU A 171 1.16 4.20 9.15
N PRO A 172 1.34 3.85 10.44
CA PRO A 172 2.61 3.56 11.11
C PRO A 172 2.98 2.08 11.20
N THR A 173 2.08 1.16 10.84
CA THR A 173 2.15 -0.25 11.27
C THR A 173 2.91 -1.15 10.32
N LYS A 174 3.06 -0.73 9.05
CA LYS A 174 3.65 -1.54 8.00
C LYS A 174 5.17 -1.42 8.00
N TYR A 175 5.85 -2.53 7.83
CA TYR A 175 7.31 -2.63 7.73
C TYR A 175 7.74 -2.79 6.28
N LEU A 176 7.09 -3.69 5.54
CA LEU A 176 7.33 -3.91 4.12
C LEU A 176 5.99 -3.88 3.38
N SER A 177 5.98 -3.19 2.25
CA SER A 177 4.86 -3.14 1.31
C SER A 177 5.26 -3.84 0.01
N PHE A 178 4.41 -4.73 -0.48
CA PHE A 178 4.57 -5.41 -1.77
C PHE A 178 3.37 -5.15 -2.65
N VAL A 179 3.63 -4.86 -3.92
CA VAL A 179 2.60 -4.86 -4.96
C VAL A 179 3.10 -5.71 -6.12
N ILE A 180 2.43 -6.85 -6.34
CA ILE A 180 2.75 -7.80 -7.41
C ILE A 180 1.73 -7.63 -8.54
N TYR A 181 2.19 -7.47 -9.77
CA TYR A 181 1.35 -7.13 -10.91
C TYR A 181 0.93 -8.34 -11.74
N PHE A 182 -0.31 -8.29 -12.22
CA PHE A 182 -0.90 -9.27 -13.14
C PHE A 182 -1.27 -8.55 -14.44
N ALA A 183 -0.28 -7.92 -15.09
CA ALA A 183 -0.50 -7.30 -16.39
C ALA A 183 -1.02 -8.34 -17.39
N ASP A 184 -2.08 -7.97 -18.11
CA ASP A 184 -2.69 -8.79 -19.16
C ASP A 184 -2.34 -8.21 -20.53
N GLY A 185 -2.01 -9.08 -21.48
CA GLY A 185 -1.70 -8.71 -22.87
C GLY A 185 -0.31 -8.10 -23.06
N GLU A 186 -0.04 -7.67 -24.30
CA GLU A 186 1.17 -6.93 -24.64
C GLU A 186 0.95 -5.44 -24.32
N LEU A 187 1.78 -4.90 -23.43
CA LEU A 187 1.71 -3.49 -23.03
C LEU A 187 2.79 -2.67 -23.74
N THR A 188 2.43 -1.47 -24.14
CA THR A 188 3.41 -0.49 -24.61
C THR A 188 4.37 -0.08 -23.49
N PRO A 189 5.59 0.41 -23.80
CA PRO A 189 6.51 0.89 -22.78
C PRO A 189 5.92 2.01 -21.89
N GLU A 190 5.02 2.83 -22.42
CA GLU A 190 4.38 3.89 -21.66
C GLU A 190 3.33 3.32 -20.69
N GLU A 191 2.55 2.32 -21.09
CA GLU A 191 1.59 1.65 -20.22
C GLU A 191 2.31 0.93 -19.07
N GLN A 192 3.42 0.24 -19.36
CA GLN A 192 4.25 -0.39 -18.34
C GLN A 192 4.74 0.65 -17.32
N ARG A 193 5.22 1.81 -17.79
CA ARG A 193 5.72 2.87 -16.91
C ARG A 193 4.62 3.53 -16.07
N ARG A 194 3.47 3.85 -16.68
CA ARG A 194 2.42 4.66 -16.03
C ARG A 194 1.45 3.90 -15.14
N ASN A 195 1.35 2.58 -15.28
CA ASN A 195 0.39 1.76 -14.51
C ASN A 195 1.03 1.03 -13.32
N GLY A 196 2.34 1.19 -13.13
CA GLY A 196 3.04 0.70 -11.96
C GLY A 196 2.68 1.47 -10.69
N THR A 197 3.33 1.14 -9.59
CA THR A 197 3.33 1.98 -8.40
C THR A 197 4.22 3.19 -8.68
N VAL A 198 3.68 4.38 -8.49
CA VAL A 198 4.44 5.62 -8.59
C VAL A 198 5.08 5.88 -7.24
N LEU A 199 6.41 6.02 -7.22
CA LEU A 199 7.17 6.48 -6.06
C LEU A 199 7.35 7.99 -6.18
N TYR A 200 7.46 8.72 -5.06
CA TYR A 200 7.67 10.16 -5.10
C TYR A 200 8.89 10.56 -4.29
N ASN A 201 9.60 11.58 -4.76
CA ASN A 201 10.71 12.18 -4.00
C ASN A 201 10.21 13.04 -2.83
N ALA A 202 11.14 13.65 -2.09
CA ALA A 202 10.82 14.50 -0.95
C ALA A 202 9.94 15.72 -1.32
N ASP A 203 10.05 16.18 -2.56
CA ASP A 203 9.28 17.30 -3.11
C ASP A 203 7.93 16.86 -3.71
N VAL A 204 7.61 15.56 -3.64
CA VAL A 204 6.37 14.95 -4.15
C VAL A 204 6.32 14.94 -5.68
N GLU A 205 7.47 14.90 -6.34
CA GLU A 205 7.56 14.69 -7.77
C GLU A 205 7.55 13.18 -8.09
N PRO A 206 6.78 12.73 -9.10
CA PRO A 206 6.67 11.32 -9.42
C PRO A 206 7.96 10.77 -10.04
N VAL A 207 8.36 9.60 -9.57
CA VAL A 207 9.50 8.80 -10.06
C VAL A 207 8.99 7.40 -10.42
N TYR A 208 9.02 7.11 -11.72
CA TYR A 208 8.45 5.88 -12.28
C TYR A 208 9.47 4.73 -12.29
N SER A 209 9.86 4.25 -11.10
CA SER A 209 10.86 3.19 -10.96
C SER A 209 10.30 1.76 -11.03
N ALA A 210 8.97 1.61 -10.94
CA ALA A 210 8.30 0.30 -10.99
C ALA A 210 7.47 0.15 -12.27
N GLU A 211 7.77 -0.88 -13.06
CA GLU A 211 7.05 -1.19 -14.29
C GLU A 211 5.88 -2.15 -14.00
N PHE A 212 4.74 -1.89 -14.63
CA PHE A 212 3.55 -2.75 -14.60
C PHE A 212 3.73 -3.90 -15.59
N GLU A 213 4.31 -5.00 -15.12
CA GLU A 213 4.56 -6.21 -15.90
C GLU A 213 4.07 -7.45 -15.17
N ALA A 214 3.71 -8.49 -15.93
CA ALA A 214 3.30 -9.75 -15.34
C ALA A 214 4.42 -10.34 -14.46
N ASN A 215 4.06 -10.77 -13.25
CA ASN A 215 4.97 -11.37 -12.28
C ASN A 215 6.13 -10.44 -11.84
N ARG A 216 5.95 -9.13 -11.99
CA ARG A 216 6.83 -8.13 -11.42
C ARG A 216 6.26 -7.62 -10.10
N ALA A 217 7.15 -7.30 -9.16
CA ALA A 217 6.78 -6.71 -7.88
C ALA A 217 7.56 -5.43 -7.61
N VAL A 218 6.89 -4.45 -7.00
CA VAL A 218 7.58 -3.40 -6.25
C VAL A 218 7.56 -3.76 -4.76
N CYS A 219 8.70 -3.60 -4.10
CA CYS A 219 8.84 -3.76 -2.66
C CYS A 219 9.58 -2.57 -2.06
N PHE A 220 9.11 -2.06 -0.93
CA PHE A 220 9.80 -1.02 -0.17
C PHE A 220 9.45 -1.12 1.31
N ALA A 221 10.31 -0.55 2.15
CA ALA A 221 10.04 -0.39 3.57
C ALA A 221 9.27 0.90 3.83
N SER A 222 8.26 0.87 4.72
CA SER A 222 7.43 2.05 5.00
C SER A 222 8.11 3.00 6.00
N HIS A 223 8.29 4.27 5.65
CA HIS A 223 8.86 5.32 6.50
C HIS A 223 8.35 6.72 6.12
N PHE A 224 8.87 7.76 6.80
CA PHE A 224 8.48 9.17 6.61
C PHE A 224 8.61 9.74 5.19
N ARG A 225 9.40 9.11 4.32
CA ARG A 225 9.68 9.56 2.95
C ARG A 225 9.29 8.54 1.88
N SER A 226 8.67 7.42 2.27
CA SER A 226 8.26 6.37 1.33
C SER A 226 6.95 6.74 0.63
N TYR A 227 6.89 7.93 0.04
CA TYR A 227 5.72 8.46 -0.64
C TYR A 227 5.43 7.63 -1.88
N HIS A 228 4.23 7.09 -1.97
CA HIS A 228 3.82 6.30 -3.13
C HIS A 228 2.32 6.35 -3.36
N GLY A 229 1.92 5.93 -4.56
CA GLY A 229 0.54 5.79 -4.99
C GLY A 229 0.50 5.08 -6.33
N PHE A 230 -0.58 5.27 -7.07
CA PHE A 230 -0.63 4.86 -8.47
C PHE A 230 -1.59 5.77 -9.23
N SER A 231 -1.43 5.79 -10.55
CA SER A 231 -2.42 6.24 -11.51
C SER A 231 -2.57 5.14 -12.56
N THR A 232 -3.70 5.09 -13.25
CA THR A 232 -3.98 4.04 -14.23
C THR A 232 -4.52 4.62 -15.51
N THR A 233 -4.00 4.15 -16.64
CA THR A 233 -4.52 4.41 -17.99
C THR A 233 -5.19 3.18 -18.58
N ILE A 234 -4.98 2.01 -17.97
CA ILE A 234 -5.56 0.72 -18.34
C ILE A 234 -6.08 0.00 -17.09
N HIS A 235 -6.73 -1.15 -17.26
CA HIS A 235 -7.05 -2.00 -16.12
C HIS A 235 -5.77 -2.45 -15.41
N ARG A 236 -5.74 -2.30 -14.10
CA ARG A 236 -4.60 -2.67 -13.26
C ARG A 236 -5.04 -3.66 -12.20
N ASP A 237 -4.63 -4.91 -12.40
CA ASP A 237 -4.80 -5.97 -11.41
C ASP A 237 -3.48 -6.17 -10.66
N ALA A 238 -3.57 -6.16 -9.34
CA ALA A 238 -2.41 -6.35 -8.48
C ALA A 238 -2.78 -7.18 -7.24
N LEU A 239 -1.78 -7.84 -6.69
CA LEU A 239 -1.81 -8.41 -5.35
C LEU A 239 -1.02 -7.51 -4.42
N VAL A 240 -1.65 -7.08 -3.34
CA VAL A 240 -1.04 -6.24 -2.32
C VAL A 240 -0.80 -7.08 -1.06
N ILE A 241 0.44 -7.02 -0.55
CA ILE A 241 0.85 -7.71 0.67
C ILE A 241 1.54 -6.69 1.58
N PHE A 242 1.14 -6.63 2.85
CA PHE A 242 1.91 -5.89 3.87
C PHE A 242 2.43 -6.83 4.95
N ILE A 243 3.70 -6.66 5.29
CA ILE A 243 4.34 -7.26 6.45
C ILE A 243 4.29 -6.22 7.57
N VAL A 244 3.64 -6.57 8.67
CA VAL A 244 3.33 -5.64 9.75
C VAL A 244 3.69 -6.23 11.11
N ASP A 245 3.95 -5.36 12.08
CA ASP A 245 4.08 -5.77 13.47
C ASP A 245 2.68 -5.85 14.10
N ARG A 246 2.32 -7.03 14.61
CA ARG A 246 0.98 -7.26 15.20
C ARG A 246 0.71 -6.35 16.39
N SER A 247 1.70 -6.16 17.26
CA SER A 247 1.53 -5.37 18.49
C SER A 247 1.32 -3.89 18.16
N LEU A 248 2.08 -3.37 17.19
CA LEU A 248 1.96 -2.01 16.69
C LEU A 248 0.63 -1.81 15.97
N ASN A 249 0.22 -2.78 15.17
CA ASN A 249 -1.06 -2.76 14.48
C ASN A 249 -2.25 -2.75 15.45
N ASP A 250 -2.22 -3.61 16.47
CA ASP A 250 -3.25 -3.64 17.50
C ASP A 250 -3.27 -2.36 18.34
N ALA A 251 -2.10 -1.78 18.66
CA ALA A 251 -2.00 -0.50 19.35
C ALA A 251 -2.58 0.64 18.52
N TRP A 252 -2.28 0.66 17.22
CA TRP A 252 -2.83 1.63 16.27
C TRP A 252 -4.36 1.57 16.19
N PHE A 253 -4.95 0.38 16.00
CA PHE A 253 -6.41 0.25 15.91
C PHE A 253 -7.13 0.64 17.22
N ARG A 254 -6.48 0.50 18.38
CA ARG A 254 -7.01 1.01 19.66
C ARG A 254 -6.95 2.52 19.77
N ALA A 255 -5.88 3.14 19.26
CA ALA A 255 -5.66 4.58 19.32
C ALA A 255 -6.44 5.35 18.24
N ARG A 256 -6.72 4.72 17.09
CA ARG A 256 -7.33 5.34 15.90
C ARG A 256 -8.58 6.20 16.19
N PRO A 257 -9.57 5.77 16.99
CA PRO A 257 -10.77 6.59 17.26
C PRO A 257 -10.47 7.92 17.98
N TRP A 258 -9.30 8.03 18.60
CA TRP A 258 -8.85 9.21 19.34
C TRP A 258 -7.82 10.03 18.55
N ALA A 259 -7.31 9.47 17.46
CA ALA A 259 -6.27 10.01 16.62
C ALA A 259 -6.84 10.79 15.43
N GLU A 260 -8.03 11.42 15.54
CA GLU A 260 -8.69 12.17 14.45
C GLU A 260 -8.41 13.69 14.50
N LYS A 261 -7.62 14.17 15.46
CA LYS A 261 -7.26 15.59 15.57
C LYS A 261 -5.81 15.83 15.15
N SER A 262 -5.63 16.63 14.10
CA SER A 262 -4.33 17.19 13.70
C SER A 262 -3.81 18.17 14.77
N PRO A 263 -2.48 18.29 14.97
CA PRO A 263 -1.40 17.44 14.46
C PRO A 263 -1.42 16.09 15.17
N PHE A 264 -1.06 15.02 14.48
CA PHE A 264 -1.22 13.63 14.96
C PHE A 264 0.10 13.09 15.55
N PRO A 265 0.47 13.43 16.80
CA PRO A 265 1.82 13.20 17.31
C PRO A 265 2.08 11.70 17.49
N PHE A 266 1.01 10.95 17.78
CA PHE A 266 1.05 9.53 18.10
C PHE A 266 1.61 8.67 16.98
N TRP A 267 1.23 8.87 15.70
CA TRP A 267 1.78 8.02 14.63
C TRP A 267 3.25 8.36 14.36
N ALA A 268 3.60 9.64 14.43
CA ALA A 268 4.96 10.12 14.19
C ALA A 268 5.91 9.60 15.27
N GLU A 269 5.50 9.64 16.54
CA GLU A 269 6.24 9.04 17.66
C GLU A 269 6.38 7.52 17.51
N ARG A 270 5.33 6.83 17.06
CA ARG A 270 5.37 5.38 16.82
C ARG A 270 6.29 5.01 15.66
N MET A 271 6.30 5.82 14.61
CA MET A 271 7.20 5.63 13.48
C MET A 271 8.64 5.92 13.87
N GLU A 272 8.89 7.01 14.60
CA GLU A 272 10.21 7.30 15.13
C GLU A 272 10.69 6.18 16.06
N HIS A 273 9.84 5.67 16.95
CA HIS A 273 10.15 4.51 17.77
C HIS A 273 10.51 3.28 16.92
N LYS A 274 9.70 2.98 15.88
CA LYS A 274 10.00 1.91 14.92
C LYS A 274 11.38 2.09 14.29
N LEU A 275 11.70 3.28 13.78
CA LEU A 275 12.97 3.57 13.11
C LEU A 275 14.17 3.54 14.07
N ARG A 276 13.97 3.92 15.33
CA ARG A 276 15.01 3.79 16.38
C ARG A 276 15.24 2.35 16.79
N SER A 277 14.18 1.54 16.90
CA SER A 277 14.29 0.12 17.27
C SER A 277 14.78 -0.77 16.12
N ALA A 278 14.53 -0.35 14.88
CA ALA A 278 14.92 -1.05 13.66
C ALA A 278 15.51 -0.02 12.68
N PRO A 279 16.81 0.31 12.80
CA PRO A 279 17.46 1.31 11.97
C PRO A 279 17.42 0.93 10.48
N MET A 280 16.93 1.85 9.66
CA MET A 280 16.90 1.71 8.21
C MET A 280 18.19 2.25 7.58
N LEU A 281 18.60 1.65 6.46
CA LEU A 281 19.76 2.09 5.69
C LEU A 281 19.58 3.54 5.22
N GLU A 282 18.37 3.90 4.78
CA GLU A 282 17.97 5.25 4.35
C GLU A 282 18.34 6.36 5.35
N PHE A 283 18.29 6.06 6.65
CA PHE A 283 18.60 7.03 7.70
C PHE A 283 19.94 6.79 8.38
N SER A 284 20.72 5.78 7.99
CA SER A 284 22.05 5.46 8.56
C SER A 284 22.11 5.40 10.10
N ASN A 285 20.98 5.08 10.77
CA ASN A 285 20.83 5.18 12.24
C ASN A 285 21.09 6.59 12.82
N ASP A 286 20.96 7.64 12.01
CA ASP A 286 21.13 9.04 12.41
C ASP A 286 19.81 9.59 13.02
N PRO A 287 19.79 9.91 14.33
CA PRO A 287 18.62 10.50 14.98
C PRO A 287 18.18 11.83 14.36
N ASP A 288 19.13 12.64 13.88
CA ASP A 288 18.84 13.96 13.31
C ASP A 288 18.20 13.82 11.94
N ALA A 289 18.67 12.86 11.12
CA ALA A 289 18.02 12.52 9.85
C ALA A 289 16.58 12.03 10.05
N ILE A 290 16.32 11.18 11.06
CA ILE A 290 14.97 10.72 11.40
C ILE A 290 14.09 11.90 11.85
N SER A 291 14.61 12.76 12.72
CA SER A 291 13.91 13.95 13.22
C SER A 291 13.56 14.92 12.08
N ALA A 292 14.51 15.18 11.19
CA ALA A 292 14.31 16.02 10.01
C ALA A 292 13.26 15.41 9.07
N ALA A 293 13.33 14.10 8.79
CA ALA A 293 12.34 13.42 7.97
C ALA A 293 10.94 13.46 8.59
N ARG A 294 10.83 13.28 9.91
CA ARG A 294 9.58 13.43 10.66
C ARG A 294 9.02 14.84 10.52
N ALA A 295 9.85 15.87 10.71
CA ALA A 295 9.44 17.26 10.63
C ALA A 295 9.02 17.68 9.21
N SER A 296 9.65 17.11 8.18
CA SER A 296 9.35 17.37 6.78
C SER A 296 8.30 16.42 6.18
N THR A 297 7.70 15.52 6.97
CA THR A 297 6.69 14.59 6.44
C THR A 297 5.40 15.34 6.12
N ARG A 298 5.00 15.31 4.85
CA ARG A 298 3.82 16.02 4.31
C ARG A 298 2.50 15.28 4.53
N VAL A 299 2.52 14.11 5.19
CA VAL A 299 1.33 13.29 5.43
C VAL A 299 0.52 13.84 6.62
N ASN A 300 -0.73 14.25 6.38
CA ASN A 300 -1.57 14.94 7.38
C ASN A 300 -2.81 14.15 7.85
N ALA A 301 -2.89 12.84 7.64
CA ALA A 301 -4.10 12.06 7.99
C ALA A 301 -3.78 10.82 8.83
N PRO A 302 -4.73 10.35 9.68
CA PRO A 302 -4.55 9.14 10.48
C PRO A 302 -4.22 7.91 9.62
N GLU A 303 -4.76 7.86 8.40
CA GLU A 303 -4.54 6.75 7.47
C GLU A 303 -3.34 6.98 6.54
N GLY A 304 -2.60 8.06 6.75
CA GLY A 304 -1.41 8.39 6.00
C GLY A 304 -1.66 8.94 4.59
N ARG A 305 -2.87 9.42 4.28
CA ARG A 305 -3.39 9.52 2.90
C ARG A 305 -3.47 10.88 2.24
N VAL A 306 -3.43 11.97 3.00
CA VAL A 306 -3.54 13.29 2.41
C VAL A 306 -2.18 13.95 2.57
N LEU A 307 -1.55 14.24 1.44
CA LEU A 307 -0.40 15.12 1.44
C LEU A 307 -0.92 16.54 1.57
N VAL A 308 -0.24 17.33 2.38
CA VAL A 308 -0.40 18.77 2.37
C VAL A 308 0.80 19.43 1.75
N ASP A 309 0.54 20.51 1.02
CA ASP A 309 1.57 21.48 0.68
C ASP A 309 2.07 22.20 1.94
N ASP A 310 3.06 23.09 1.75
CA ASP A 310 3.67 23.84 2.85
C ASP A 310 2.66 24.79 3.54
N ASP A 311 1.54 25.12 2.88
CA ASP A 311 0.42 25.90 3.42
C ASP A 311 -0.65 25.04 4.13
N GLY A 312 -0.46 23.72 4.21
CA GLY A 312 -1.40 22.80 4.86
C GLY A 312 -2.60 22.40 3.99
N ARG A 313 -2.59 22.68 2.68
CA ARG A 313 -3.68 22.35 1.74
C ARG A 313 -3.43 21.00 1.06
N PRO A 314 -4.47 20.21 0.76
CA PRO A 314 -4.31 18.94 0.06
C PRO A 314 -3.57 19.11 -1.28
N VAL A 315 -2.47 18.36 -1.46
CA VAL A 315 -1.78 18.29 -2.75
C VAL A 315 -2.71 17.61 -3.76
N PRO A 316 -2.95 18.22 -4.94
CA PRO A 316 -3.78 17.60 -5.97
C PRO A 316 -3.16 16.28 -6.44
N PRO A 317 -3.98 15.32 -6.91
CA PRO A 317 -3.43 14.10 -7.51
C PRO A 317 -2.57 14.44 -8.72
N PRO A 318 -1.61 13.58 -9.09
CA PRO A 318 -0.88 13.75 -10.33
C PRO A 318 -1.88 13.86 -11.50
N PRO A 319 -1.60 14.72 -12.50
CA PRO A 319 -2.49 14.88 -13.65
C PRO A 319 -2.77 13.51 -14.27
N SER A 320 -4.06 13.16 -14.36
CA SER A 320 -4.48 11.99 -15.13
C SER A 320 -4.15 12.25 -16.60
N ALA A 321 -4.00 11.19 -17.39
CA ALA A 321 -3.82 11.31 -18.84
C ALA A 321 -4.97 12.08 -19.55
N LEU A 322 -6.07 12.36 -18.84
CA LEU A 322 -7.23 13.11 -19.32
C LEU A 322 -7.19 14.62 -19.00
N SER A 323 -6.26 15.10 -18.18
CA SER A 323 -6.19 16.53 -17.80
C SER A 323 -5.77 17.47 -18.95
N THR A 324 -5.21 16.95 -20.05
CA THR A 324 -4.77 17.82 -21.14
C THR A 324 -5.87 18.39 -22.03
N GLU A 325 -7.13 17.89 -21.95
CA GLU A 325 -8.22 18.45 -22.78
C GLU A 325 -9.34 19.13 -21.97
N GLN A 326 -9.66 18.67 -20.75
CA GLN A 326 -10.72 19.29 -19.96
C GLN A 326 -10.25 20.49 -19.12
N ASP A 327 -9.02 20.48 -18.60
CA ASP A 327 -8.50 21.59 -17.79
C ASP A 327 -8.15 22.80 -18.66
N VAL A 328 -7.71 22.58 -19.92
CA VAL A 328 -7.48 23.65 -20.91
C VAL A 328 -8.80 24.34 -21.29
N MET A 329 -9.93 23.63 -21.31
CA MET A 329 -11.24 24.24 -21.57
C MET A 329 -11.86 24.94 -20.34
N GLN A 330 -11.57 24.49 -19.11
CA GLN A 330 -12.04 25.17 -17.91
C GLN A 330 -11.23 26.45 -17.61
N ASP A 331 -9.92 26.48 -17.88
CA ASP A 331 -9.12 27.69 -17.76
C ASP A 331 -9.49 28.72 -18.85
N ALA A 332 -9.77 28.27 -20.09
CA ALA A 332 -10.28 29.14 -21.15
C ALA A 332 -11.68 29.73 -20.84
N GLN A 333 -12.52 29.01 -20.08
CA GLN A 333 -13.81 29.52 -19.63
C GLN A 333 -13.68 30.48 -18.44
N HIS A 334 -12.67 30.31 -17.58
CA HIS A 334 -12.41 31.23 -16.46
C HIS A 334 -11.76 32.55 -16.90
N GLU A 335 -10.98 32.59 -17.98
CA GLU A 335 -10.46 33.84 -18.55
C GLU A 335 -11.51 34.68 -19.28
N SER A 336 -12.61 34.07 -19.78
CA SER A 336 -13.70 34.79 -20.44
C SER A 336 -14.66 35.55 -19.51
N ARG A 337 -14.48 35.43 -18.18
CA ARG A 337 -15.27 36.15 -17.15
C ARG A 337 -14.56 37.34 -16.50
N ARG A 338 -13.52 37.90 -17.13
CA ARG A 338 -13.04 39.24 -16.78
C ARG A 338 -13.85 40.31 -17.53
N VAL A 339 -15.02 40.63 -16.99
CA VAL A 339 -15.70 41.89 -17.30
C VAL A 339 -14.83 43.05 -16.80
N PRO A 340 -14.61 44.10 -17.61
CA PRO A 340 -13.74 45.21 -17.27
C PRO A 340 -14.45 46.13 -16.27
N TRP A 341 -13.90 46.27 -15.07
CA TRP A 341 -14.20 47.44 -14.24
C TRP A 341 -13.54 48.66 -14.88
N ARG A 342 -14.33 49.42 -15.66
CA ARG A 342 -14.04 50.80 -16.00
C ARG A 342 -14.19 51.67 -14.74
N ARG A 343 -13.17 52.53 -14.53
CA ARG A 343 -13.20 54.00 -14.37
C ARG A 343 -14.34 54.60 -13.56
N GLU A 344 -14.21 55.65 -12.78
CA GLU A 344 -13.16 56.60 -12.37
C GLU A 344 -13.93 57.47 -11.37
N LEU A 345 -13.34 57.86 -10.24
CA LEU A 345 -13.74 59.08 -9.55
C LEU A 345 -12.49 59.74 -8.95
N ILE A 346 -11.99 60.75 -9.66
CA ILE A 346 -11.40 61.97 -9.07
C ILE A 346 -12.01 63.17 -9.87
N PRO A 347 -11.97 64.41 -9.36
CA PRO A 347 -13.13 65.27 -9.05
C PRO A 347 -13.32 66.40 -10.09
N GLY A 348 -14.38 67.21 -10.06
CA GLY A 348 -15.56 67.27 -9.21
C GLY A 348 -16.49 68.32 -9.79
N LEU A 349 -17.69 67.90 -10.19
CA LEU A 349 -18.81 68.66 -10.77
C LEU A 349 -20.00 67.70 -10.87
#